data_AF-A0A352JSK9-F1
#
_entry.id   AF-A0A352JSK9-F1
#
_cell.length_a   1.000
_cell.length_b   1.000
_cell.length_c   1.000
_cell.angle_alpha   90.00
_cell.angle_beta   90.00
_cell.angle_gamma   90.00
#
_symmetry.space_group_name_H-M   'P 1'
#
loop_
_entity.id
_entity.type
_entity.pdbx_description
1 polymer ?
#
loop_
_entity_poly.entity_id
_entity_poly.type
_entity_poly.pdbx_seq_one_letter_code
_entity_poly.pdbx_strand_id
1 'polypeptide(L)'
;MKQIVVAVVLLTAVGIFAIPSRACDYVVGDVNGNGYFTGMDVVYAVNIFSGGPPPPYSCECPPGSGNVWFVAGDVNASCTFSGLDVTYMVRFFKGGNAPIPCPSCPPTPLLKSKMEVEAK
;
A
#
# COMPACT_ATOMS: atom_id res chain seq x y z
N MET A 1 51.20 28.67 -4.94
CA MET A 1 51.12 27.25 -4.49
C MET A 1 50.04 27.15 -3.41
N LYS A 2 49.12 26.18 -3.58
CA LYS A 2 48.00 25.77 -2.69
C LYS A 2 46.75 26.68 -2.78
N GLN A 3 45.89 26.45 -3.77
CA GLN A 3 44.74 25.51 -3.76
C GLN A 3 43.65 26.04 -2.79
N ILE A 4 42.65 26.77 -3.30
CA ILE A 4 41.39 26.22 -3.83
C ILE A 4 40.60 25.53 -2.71
N VAL A 5 39.67 26.25 -2.07
CA VAL A 5 38.29 25.77 -1.88
C VAL A 5 37.36 26.96 -2.07
N VAL A 6 36.96 27.07 -3.33
CA VAL A 6 35.94 27.90 -3.96
C VAL A 6 34.73 28.18 -3.05
N ALA A 7 34.66 29.40 -2.53
CA ALA A 7 33.40 30.06 -2.26
C ALA A 7 32.78 30.43 -3.61
N VAL A 8 31.92 29.56 -4.16
CA VAL A 8 30.95 29.97 -5.17
C VAL A 8 29.64 29.31 -4.81
N VAL A 9 28.82 30.11 -4.13
CA VAL A 9 27.37 30.01 -4.16
C VAL A 9 26.96 30.07 -5.63
N LEU A 10 26.85 28.91 -6.28
CA LEU A 10 26.38 28.76 -7.65
C LEU A 10 24.91 28.40 -7.59
N LEU A 11 24.10 29.45 -7.73
CA LEU A 11 22.71 29.39 -8.14
C LEU A 11 22.63 28.62 -9.48
N THR A 12 22.44 27.30 -9.45
CA THR A 12 22.07 26.53 -10.65
C THR A 12 20.73 25.86 -10.41
N ALA A 13 19.71 26.45 -11.01
CA ALA A 13 18.41 25.84 -11.21
C ALA A 13 18.57 24.56 -12.04
N VAL A 14 18.55 23.39 -11.42
CA VAL A 14 18.11 22.13 -12.04
C VAL A 14 17.54 21.20 -10.97
N GLY A 15 16.22 21.05 -11.00
CA GLY A 15 15.49 19.92 -10.44
C GLY A 15 15.39 19.89 -8.92
N ILE A 16 14.19 20.14 -8.41
CA ILE A 16 13.72 19.36 -7.27
C ILE A 16 13.89 17.90 -7.72
N PHE A 17 14.95 17.23 -7.29
CA PHE A 17 14.98 15.78 -7.30
C PHE A 17 13.87 15.40 -6.32
N ALA A 18 12.66 15.27 -6.83
CA ALA A 18 11.61 14.55 -6.15
C ALA A 18 12.21 13.16 -5.98
N ILE A 19 12.75 12.87 -4.79
CA ILE A 19 12.99 11.51 -4.37
C ILE A 19 11.66 10.83 -4.66
N PRO A 20 11.56 9.86 -5.57
CA PRO A 20 10.30 9.19 -5.77
C PRO A 20 9.98 8.58 -4.42
N SER A 21 9.05 9.19 -3.68
CA SER A 21 8.37 8.48 -2.62
C SER A 21 7.82 7.27 -3.34
N ARG A 22 8.41 6.09 -3.10
CA ARG A 22 7.90 4.82 -3.61
C ARG A 22 6.61 4.52 -2.87
N ALA A 23 5.62 5.38 -3.10
CA ALA A 23 4.29 5.23 -2.60
C ALA A 23 3.75 3.94 -3.22
N CYS A 24 3.09 3.14 -2.40
CA CYS A 24 2.53 1.90 -2.85
C CYS A 24 1.27 2.21 -3.68
N ASP A 25 1.24 1.71 -4.91
CA ASP A 25 0.11 1.78 -5.82
C ASP A 25 -0.79 0.55 -5.63
N TYR A 26 -1.78 0.67 -4.74
CA TYR A 26 -2.74 -0.40 -4.46
C TYR A 26 -4.14 0.13 -4.15
N VAL A 27 -5.14 -0.72 -4.29
CA VAL A 27 -6.50 -0.50 -3.79
C VAL A 27 -6.61 -1.21 -2.44
N VAL A 28 -7.10 -0.52 -1.41
CA VAL A 28 -7.21 -1.10 -0.06
C VAL A 28 -8.21 -2.25 -0.07
N GLY A 29 -7.77 -3.43 0.35
CA GLY A 29 -8.56 -4.66 0.36
C GLY A 29 -8.51 -5.48 -0.94
N ASP A 30 -7.96 -4.97 -2.04
CA ASP A 30 -7.81 -5.69 -3.31
C ASP A 30 -6.58 -6.63 -3.24
N VAL A 31 -6.76 -7.78 -2.60
CA VAL A 31 -5.69 -8.75 -2.36
C VAL A 31 -5.40 -9.56 -3.62
N ASN A 32 -6.41 -9.75 -4.49
CA ASN A 32 -6.23 -10.50 -5.74
C ASN A 32 -5.70 -9.64 -6.89
N GLY A 33 -5.63 -8.31 -6.74
CA GLY A 33 -5.01 -7.37 -7.67
C GLY A 33 -5.83 -7.06 -8.92
N ASN A 34 -7.16 -7.23 -8.87
CA ASN A 34 -8.04 -6.98 -10.01
C ASN A 34 -8.54 -5.51 -10.12
N GLY A 35 -8.17 -4.67 -9.15
CA GLY A 35 -8.53 -3.26 -9.06
C GLY A 35 -9.79 -2.96 -8.25
N TYR A 36 -10.42 -3.96 -7.65
CA TYR A 36 -11.67 -3.84 -6.91
C TYR A 36 -11.58 -4.58 -5.57
N PHE A 37 -12.17 -4.01 -4.51
CA PHE A 37 -12.30 -4.71 -3.23
C PHE A 37 -13.69 -5.33 -3.09
N THR A 38 -13.78 -6.65 -3.24
CA THR A 38 -15.03 -7.42 -3.25
C THR A 38 -14.97 -8.62 -2.28
N GLY A 39 -16.07 -9.38 -2.18
CA GLY A 39 -16.08 -10.64 -1.43
C GLY A 39 -15.07 -11.67 -1.94
N MET A 40 -14.64 -11.59 -3.20
CA MET A 40 -13.63 -12.49 -3.75
C MET A 40 -12.24 -12.26 -3.15
N ASP A 41 -11.93 -11.05 -2.70
CA ASP A 41 -10.67 -10.75 -2.00
C ASP A 41 -10.61 -11.42 -0.64
N VAL A 42 -11.76 -11.57 0.04
CA VAL A 42 -11.86 -12.33 1.28
C VAL A 42 -11.54 -13.81 1.04
N VAL A 43 -12.14 -14.39 0.00
CA VAL A 43 -11.88 -15.80 -0.37
C VAL A 43 -10.42 -15.99 -0.75
N TYR A 44 -9.85 -15.06 -1.51
CA TYR A 44 -8.45 -15.10 -1.91
C TYR A 44 -7.50 -14.95 -0.72
N ALA A 45 -7.79 -14.05 0.22
CA ALA A 45 -7.04 -13.88 1.46
C ALA A 45 -7.05 -15.17 2.31
N VAL A 46 -8.21 -15.81 2.48
CA VAL A 46 -8.30 -17.12 3.16
C VAL A 46 -7.48 -18.19 2.45
N ASN A 47 -7.51 -18.21 1.11
CA ASN A 47 -6.74 -19.16 0.32
C ASN A 47 -5.23 -18.98 0.51
N ILE A 48 -4.72 -17.75 0.56
CA ILE A 48 -3.30 -17.46 0.86
C ILE A 48 -2.90 -18.04 2.22
N PHE A 49 -3.69 -17.79 3.27
CA PHE A 49 -3.41 -18.35 4.60
C PHE A 49 -3.58 -19.87 4.68
N SER A 50 -4.22 -20.48 3.69
CA SER A 50 -4.37 -21.93 3.54
C SER A 50 -3.28 -22.57 2.66
N GLY A 51 -2.25 -21.81 2.25
CA GLY A 51 -1.14 -22.29 1.42
C GLY A 51 -1.33 -22.09 -0.09
N GLY A 52 -2.29 -21.27 -0.49
CA GLY A 52 -2.49 -20.86 -1.87
C GLY A 52 -1.36 -19.95 -2.41
N PRO A 53 -1.44 -19.55 -3.69
CA PRO A 53 -0.47 -18.65 -4.30
C PRO A 53 -0.42 -17.29 -3.58
N PRO A 54 0.76 -16.64 -3.48
CA PRO A 54 0.87 -15.32 -2.88
C PRO A 54 0.16 -14.24 -3.73
N PRO A 55 -0.25 -13.11 -3.12
CA PRO A 55 -0.77 -11.95 -3.84
C PRO A 55 0.15 -11.50 -4.99
N PRO A 56 -0.43 -11.02 -6.11
CA PRO A 56 0.34 -10.54 -7.25
C PRO A 56 1.05 -9.20 -6.97
N TYR A 57 0.59 -8.46 -5.96
CA TYR A 57 1.15 -7.16 -5.59
C TYR A 57 1.81 -7.23 -4.21
N SER A 58 3.03 -6.72 -4.12
CA SER A 58 3.73 -6.44 -2.87
C SER A 58 4.47 -5.13 -3.00
N CYS A 59 4.68 -4.46 -1.87
CA CYS A 59 5.33 -3.16 -1.82
C CYS A 59 6.25 -3.08 -0.62
N GLU A 60 7.31 -2.30 -0.75
CA GLU A 60 8.15 -1.93 0.38
C GLU A 60 7.40 -0.95 1.29
N CYS A 61 7.11 -1.36 2.52
CA CYS A 61 6.39 -0.53 3.47
C CYS A 61 6.93 -0.71 4.90
N PRO A 62 7.35 0.38 5.57
CA PRO A 62 7.43 1.76 5.07
C PRO A 62 8.47 1.91 3.94
N PRO A 63 8.35 2.93 3.06
CA PRO A 63 9.35 3.17 2.01
C PRO A 63 10.75 3.40 2.61
N GLY A 64 11.76 2.69 2.09
CA GLY A 64 13.14 2.75 2.57
C GLY A 64 13.45 1.81 3.75
N SER A 65 12.47 1.02 4.22
CA SER A 65 12.67 0.06 5.30
C SER A 65 13.30 -1.27 4.87
N GLY A 66 13.29 -1.58 3.57
CA GLY A 66 13.65 -2.90 3.04
C GLY A 66 12.60 -3.99 3.28
N ASN A 67 11.50 -3.70 3.95
CA ASN A 67 10.45 -4.67 4.26
C ASN A 67 9.39 -4.68 3.15
N VAL A 68 9.39 -5.73 2.31
CA VAL A 68 8.41 -5.91 1.23
C VAL A 68 7.34 -6.91 1.66
N TRP A 69 6.07 -6.50 1.62
CA TRP A 69 4.94 -7.33 2.06
C TRP A 69 3.62 -6.97 1.34
N PHE A 70 2.56 -7.72 1.63
CA PHE A 70 1.26 -7.64 0.97
C PHE A 70 0.38 -6.50 1.51
N VAL A 71 0.79 -5.25 1.23
CA VAL A 71 0.18 -4.03 1.79
C VAL A 71 -1.31 -3.86 1.51
N ALA A 72 -1.81 -4.36 0.37
CA ALA A 72 -3.22 -4.23 0.01
C ALA A 72 -4.16 -4.98 0.94
N GLY A 73 -3.64 -6.02 1.62
CA GLY A 73 -4.41 -6.83 2.54
C GLY A 73 -4.56 -6.24 3.94
N ASP A 74 -3.77 -5.24 4.33
CA ASP A 74 -3.94 -4.56 5.62
C ASP A 74 -5.16 -3.62 5.54
N VAL A 75 -6.25 -4.06 6.14
CA VAL A 75 -7.53 -3.33 6.16
C VAL A 75 -7.89 -2.85 7.56
N ASN A 76 -7.03 -3.11 8.55
CA ASN A 76 -7.24 -2.74 9.96
C ASN A 76 -6.16 -1.80 10.52
N ALA A 77 -5.30 -1.26 9.66
CA ALA A 77 -4.20 -0.35 9.97
C ALA A 77 -3.17 -0.91 10.94
N SER A 78 -2.95 -2.23 10.92
CA SER A 78 -1.94 -2.89 11.76
C SER A 78 -0.53 -2.81 11.17
N CYS A 79 -0.39 -2.38 9.91
CA CYS A 79 0.85 -2.47 9.13
C CYS A 79 1.39 -3.89 9.03
N THR A 80 0.47 -4.86 9.02
CA THR A 80 0.74 -6.28 8.77
C THR A 80 -0.44 -6.89 8.00
N PHE A 81 -0.23 -8.04 7.35
CA PHE A 81 -1.31 -8.80 6.74
C PHE A 81 -1.46 -10.17 7.41
N SER A 82 -2.62 -10.40 8.03
CA SER A 82 -2.90 -11.57 8.86
C SER A 82 -4.37 -12.02 8.77
N GLY A 83 -4.73 -13.08 9.50
CA GLY A 83 -6.14 -13.50 9.63
C GLY A 83 -7.06 -12.47 10.31
N LEU A 84 -6.49 -11.48 11.01
CA LEU A 84 -7.28 -10.38 11.58
C LEU A 84 -7.83 -9.47 10.48
N ASP A 85 -7.10 -9.30 9.39
CA ASP A 85 -7.53 -8.53 8.22
C ASP A 85 -8.69 -9.23 7.52
N VAL A 86 -8.62 -10.55 7.36
CA VAL A 86 -9.75 -11.36 6.85
C VAL A 86 -11.01 -11.12 7.67
N THR A 87 -10.89 -11.15 9.00
CA THR A 87 -12.02 -10.89 9.91
C THR A 87 -12.57 -9.48 9.73
N TYR A 88 -11.69 -8.49 9.54
CA TYR A 88 -12.08 -7.11 9.28
C TYR A 88 -12.78 -6.96 7.93
N MET A 89 -12.28 -7.59 6.86
CA MET A 89 -12.92 -7.58 5.54
C MET A 89 -14.34 -8.16 5.61
N VAL A 90 -14.53 -9.31 6.29
CA VAL A 90 -15.86 -9.90 6.51
C VAL A 90 -16.77 -8.93 7.26
N ARG A 91 -16.25 -8.24 8.28
CA ARG A 91 -17.01 -7.23 9.03
C ARG A 91 -17.41 -6.06 8.12
N PHE A 92 -16.52 -5.58 7.26
CA PHE A 92 -16.82 -4.51 6.30
C PHE A 92 -17.98 -4.89 5.38
N PHE A 93 -17.92 -6.07 4.73
CA PHE A 93 -19.00 -6.54 3.85
C PHE A 93 -20.32 -6.83 4.58
N LYS A 94 -20.31 -6.91 5.91
CA LYS A 94 -21.52 -6.98 6.76
C LYS A 94 -22.03 -5.61 7.22
N GLY A 95 -21.55 -4.51 6.64
CA GLY A 95 -21.95 -3.14 7.01
C GLY A 95 -21.10 -2.53 8.13
N GLY A 96 -19.88 -3.03 8.33
CA GLY A 96 -18.92 -2.45 9.26
C GLY A 96 -18.27 -1.16 8.76
N ASN A 97 -17.23 -0.72 9.47
CA ASN A 97 -16.44 0.44 9.07
C ASN A 97 -15.64 0.15 7.79
N ALA A 98 -15.36 1.21 7.02
CA ALA A 98 -14.53 1.11 5.83
C ALA A 98 -13.11 0.61 6.16
N PRO A 99 -12.45 -0.10 5.23
CA PRO A 99 -11.06 -0.53 5.36
C PRO A 99 -10.10 0.62 5.66
N ILE A 100 -9.14 0.36 6.53
CA ILE A 100 -8.14 1.35 6.94
C ILE A 100 -6.75 0.81 6.55
N PRO A 101 -6.03 1.47 5.63
CA PRO A 101 -4.70 1.03 5.23
C PRO A 101 -3.66 1.34 6.31
N CYS A 102 -2.48 0.71 6.21
CA CYS A 102 -1.32 1.07 7.02
C CYS A 102 -0.99 2.57 6.88
N PRO A 103 -0.94 3.34 7.99
CA PRO A 103 -0.65 4.78 7.95
C PRO A 103 0.77 5.11 7.46
N SER A 104 1.71 4.16 7.55
CA SER A 104 3.10 4.34 7.13
C SER A 104 3.31 4.19 5.62
N CYS A 105 2.32 3.66 4.90
CA CYS A 105 2.35 3.51 3.45
C CYS A 105 0.93 3.60 2.87
N PRO A 106 0.29 4.78 2.94
CA PRO A 106 -1.03 4.97 2.37
C PRO A 106 -1.00 4.71 0.85
N PRO A 107 -2.11 4.24 0.26
CA PRO A 107 -2.21 4.08 -1.18
C PRO A 107 -2.07 5.43 -1.88
N THR A 108 -1.60 5.42 -3.12
CA THR A 108 -1.55 6.66 -3.90
C THR A 108 -2.94 7.25 -4.11
N PRO A 109 -3.06 8.60 -4.19
CA PRO A 109 -4.34 9.28 -4.27
C PRO A 109 -5.23 8.82 -5.45
N LEU A 110 -4.62 8.33 -6.53
CA LEU A 110 -5.32 7.86 -7.73
C LEU A 110 -6.06 6.53 -7.52
N LEU A 111 -5.68 5.73 -6.53
CA LEU A 111 -6.28 4.42 -6.27
C LEU A 111 -7.21 4.41 -5.05
N LYS A 112 -7.26 5.50 -4.28
CA LYS A 112 -8.19 5.68 -3.16
C LYS A 112 -9.67 5.69 -3.58
N SER A 113 -9.98 6.08 -4.83
CA SER A 113 -11.35 6.22 -5.33
C SER A 113 -11.95 4.94 -5.91
N LYS A 114 -11.21 3.82 -5.99
CA LYS A 114 -11.72 2.53 -6.50
C LYS A 114 -12.35 1.65 -5.42
N MET A 115 -12.48 2.17 -4.20
CA MET A 115 -13.12 1.49 -3.07
C MET A 115 -14.66 1.58 -3.09
N GLU A 116 -15.25 2.28 -4.07
CA GLU A 116 -16.71 2.43 -4.18
C GLU A 116 -17.26 1.58 -5.32
N VAL A 117 -18.42 0.96 -5.06
CA VAL A 117 -19.30 0.20 -5.96
C VAL A 117 -19.16 -1.33 -5.88
N GLU A 118 -19.62 -1.93 -4.76
CA GLU A 118 -20.48 -3.14 -4.75
C GLU A 118 -20.85 -3.64 -3.33
N ALA A 119 -20.49 -2.91 -2.26
CA ALA A 119 -21.04 -3.15 -0.93
C ALA A 119 -22.33 -2.34 -0.71
N LYS A 120 -23.38 -2.60 -1.49
CA LYS A 120 -24.76 -2.30 -1.11
C LYS A 120 -25.74 -3.30 -1.70
#